data_AF-A0A5J4KXM8-F1
#
_entry.id   AF-A0A5J4KXM8-F1
#
_cell.length_a   1.000
_cell.length_b   1.000
_cell.length_c   1.000
_cell.angle_alpha   90.00
_cell.angle_beta   90.00
_cell.angle_gamma   90.00
#
_symmetry.space_group_name_H-M   'P 1'
#
loop_
_entity.id
_entity.type
_entity.pdbx_description
1 polymer ?
#
loop_
_entity_poly.entity_id
_entity_poly.type
_entity_poly.pdbx_seq_one_letter_code
_entity_poly.pdbx_strand_id
1 'polypeptide(L)'
;MIEEFLKDCVSCGICREICPFLSEYGTPDLIISKNPETAFLCTNCKACDLVCPNSLSPSEALHETKYKQIKENNLSENIKTVLNSANGFAMRGHKFPFAYYQSSETVFWPGCALQGTRPDLVKKITKMLKIGLVLDCCFDPLFQNGDLDAVKSASERIKKRLNKYGIKHIILGCTNCKKIFSLYMPEIKTEHILEALPEIKSKPKHYIELKDAYLHHPCPSFRFAYIRELANKHIKGFVSIASQTSHPMCCGLGGATHALSEKLSDQYTEKIISDTKKSPIITYCMGCKNKYLKKGKDAYHILELITDSKPLKQPVSASRKWLNRLLLSIGQRLLKSRKFILAAIILIAIISTTYLRKSGYFSPELLLDFIRHYKILAPALFILIYTIGPSIFIPSLPLTLGAGFLWGPFWGVIFSIIGATLGASVPFLLARYIIGSTIKERFSYARWKWLKEKVEHHGWKAVAFTRIIPIFPYPVLNYLFGITPIPFLHYLWSTFVFMLPACIAYVAFGSSMSELILKGNIKGVIIGIIIATIAMMLPFAFKTFIKKVFPEKNE
;
A
#
# COMPACT_ATOMS: atom_id res chain seq x y z
N MET A 1 -32.75 -25.11 -10.56
CA MET A 1 -32.88 -24.25 -9.37
C MET A 1 -34.19 -23.46 -9.36
N ILE A 2 -34.43 -22.43 -10.18
CA ILE A 2 -35.70 -21.65 -10.10
C ILE A 2 -36.92 -22.54 -10.33
N GLU A 3 -36.92 -23.36 -11.38
CA GLU A 3 -38.04 -24.25 -11.72
C GLU A 3 -38.32 -25.28 -10.62
N GLU A 4 -37.26 -25.88 -10.09
CA GLU A 4 -37.31 -26.80 -8.95
C GLU A 4 -37.87 -26.13 -7.69
N PHE A 5 -37.39 -24.93 -7.36
CA PHE A 5 -37.92 -24.15 -6.24
C PHE A 5 -39.41 -23.85 -6.40
N LEU A 6 -39.84 -23.45 -7.61
CA LEU A 6 -41.25 -23.16 -7.90
C LEU A 6 -42.14 -24.40 -7.82
N LYS A 7 -41.61 -25.57 -8.18
CA LYS A 7 -42.31 -26.85 -8.08
C LYS A 7 -42.55 -27.26 -6.63
N ASP A 8 -41.55 -27.06 -5.77
CA ASP A 8 -41.55 -27.61 -4.40
C ASP A 8 -42.03 -26.61 -3.33
N CYS A 9 -42.10 -25.32 -3.67
CA CYS A 9 -42.59 -24.29 -2.76
C CYS A 9 -44.13 -24.34 -2.66
N VAL A 10 -44.63 -24.70 -1.48
CA VAL A 10 -46.08 -24.79 -1.19
C VAL A 10 -46.72 -23.47 -0.73
N SER A 11 -46.02 -22.35 -0.90
CA SER A 11 -46.48 -20.99 -0.54
C SER A 11 -47.02 -20.84 0.90
N CYS A 12 -46.52 -21.63 1.85
CA CYS A 12 -47.04 -21.71 3.23
C CYS A 12 -46.98 -20.40 4.05
N GLY A 13 -46.19 -19.41 3.63
CA GLY A 13 -46.14 -18.09 4.27
C GLY A 13 -45.21 -17.94 5.47
N ILE A 14 -44.64 -19.01 6.04
CA ILE A 14 -43.75 -18.95 7.23
C ILE A 14 -42.58 -17.97 7.04
N CYS A 15 -41.97 -17.95 5.84
CA CYS A 15 -40.88 -17.03 5.53
C CYS A 15 -41.27 -15.53 5.60
N ARG A 16 -42.57 -15.20 5.52
CA ARG A 16 -43.10 -13.83 5.60
C ARG A 16 -43.05 -13.29 7.03
N GLU A 17 -43.28 -14.13 8.03
CA GLU A 17 -43.32 -13.74 9.45
C GLU A 17 -41.96 -13.20 9.94
N ILE A 18 -40.88 -13.74 9.40
CA ILE A 18 -39.52 -13.35 9.81
C ILE A 18 -38.94 -12.20 8.96
N CYS A 19 -39.49 -11.94 7.76
CA CYS A 19 -38.86 -11.10 6.75
C CYS A 19 -39.79 -9.93 6.33
N PRO A 20 -39.47 -8.67 6.71
CA PRO A 20 -40.25 -7.49 6.29
C PRO A 20 -40.55 -7.43 4.79
N PHE A 21 -39.57 -7.81 3.95
CA PHE A 21 -39.75 -7.84 2.49
C PHE A 21 -40.81 -8.86 2.05
N LEU A 22 -40.75 -10.10 2.54
CA LEU A 22 -41.73 -11.12 2.16
C LEU A 22 -43.10 -10.88 2.80
N SER A 23 -43.12 -10.21 3.96
CA SER A 23 -44.36 -9.75 4.59
C SER A 23 -45.11 -8.78 3.66
N GLU A 24 -44.42 -7.78 3.11
CA GLU A 24 -45.00 -6.72 2.26
C GLU A 24 -45.26 -7.17 0.81
N TYR A 25 -44.37 -7.99 0.22
CA TYR A 25 -44.41 -8.30 -1.21
C TYR A 25 -44.85 -9.74 -1.56
N GLY A 26 -45.07 -10.60 -0.57
CA GLY A 26 -45.58 -11.96 -0.75
C GLY A 26 -44.50 -13.05 -0.66
N THR A 27 -44.92 -14.30 -0.92
CA THR A 27 -44.01 -15.45 -0.86
C THR A 27 -43.02 -15.45 -2.04
N PRO A 28 -41.85 -16.07 -1.89
CA PRO A 28 -40.82 -16.09 -2.94
C PRO A 28 -41.31 -16.65 -4.28
N ASP A 29 -42.11 -17.71 -4.29
CA ASP A 29 -42.71 -18.29 -5.50
C ASP A 29 -43.61 -17.30 -6.25
N LEU A 30 -44.44 -16.54 -5.54
CA LEU A 30 -45.29 -15.49 -6.12
C LEU A 30 -44.46 -14.34 -6.69
N ILE A 31 -43.42 -13.91 -5.96
CA ILE A 31 -42.50 -12.86 -6.43
C ILE A 31 -41.82 -13.30 -7.73
N ILE A 32 -41.27 -14.51 -7.76
CA ILE A 32 -40.53 -15.04 -8.90
C ILE A 32 -41.44 -15.20 -10.13
N SER A 33 -42.66 -15.69 -9.94
CA SER A 33 -43.59 -15.99 -11.04
C SER A 33 -44.34 -14.76 -11.56
N LYS A 34 -44.73 -13.82 -10.69
CA LYS A 34 -45.59 -12.69 -11.07
C LYS A 34 -44.84 -11.36 -11.24
N ASN A 35 -43.82 -11.10 -10.41
CA ASN A 35 -43.11 -9.82 -10.43
C ASN A 35 -41.63 -10.00 -10.08
N PRO A 36 -40.83 -10.59 -10.99
CA PRO A 36 -39.45 -10.98 -10.72
C PRO A 36 -38.53 -9.78 -10.40
N GLU A 37 -38.82 -8.57 -10.88
CA GLU A 37 -38.07 -7.36 -10.50
C GLU A 37 -38.14 -7.05 -9.00
N THR A 38 -39.23 -7.46 -8.33
CA THR A 38 -39.36 -7.28 -6.87
C THR A 38 -38.28 -8.03 -6.10
N ALA A 39 -37.66 -9.06 -6.71
CA ALA A 39 -36.52 -9.75 -6.11
C ALA A 39 -35.35 -8.81 -5.77
N PHE A 40 -35.17 -7.68 -6.47
CA PHE A 40 -34.10 -6.70 -6.18
C PHE A 40 -34.23 -6.04 -4.79
N LEU A 41 -35.41 -6.06 -4.17
CA LEU A 41 -35.63 -5.62 -2.78
C LEU A 41 -35.20 -6.68 -1.74
N CYS A 42 -34.91 -7.92 -2.15
CA CYS A 42 -34.37 -8.95 -1.27
C CYS A 42 -32.91 -8.63 -0.89
N THR A 43 -32.56 -8.82 0.38
CA THR A 43 -31.20 -8.57 0.90
C THR A 43 -30.27 -9.78 0.82
N ASN A 44 -30.77 -10.94 0.37
CA ASN A 44 -30.09 -12.25 0.35
C ASN A 44 -29.43 -12.63 1.70
N CYS A 45 -30.13 -12.36 2.81
CA CYS A 45 -29.64 -12.61 4.16
C CYS A 45 -29.75 -14.08 4.61
N LYS A 46 -30.45 -14.93 3.85
CA LYS A 46 -30.77 -16.35 4.13
C LYS A 46 -31.68 -16.62 5.34
N ALA A 47 -32.38 -15.61 5.84
CA ALA A 47 -33.30 -15.81 6.96
C ALA A 47 -34.43 -16.78 6.60
N CYS A 48 -35.02 -16.62 5.41
CA CYS A 48 -36.10 -17.49 4.90
C CYS A 48 -35.67 -18.94 4.65
N ASP A 49 -34.40 -19.19 4.33
CA ASP A 49 -33.88 -20.54 4.13
C ASP A 49 -33.96 -21.35 5.44
N LEU A 50 -33.70 -20.72 6.58
CA LEU A 50 -33.66 -21.42 7.87
C LEU A 50 -35.03 -21.79 8.44
N VAL A 51 -36.11 -21.15 7.97
CA VAL A 51 -37.47 -21.40 8.45
C VAL A 51 -38.33 -22.11 7.40
N CYS A 52 -37.74 -22.51 6.27
CA CYS A 52 -38.49 -23.21 5.24
C CYS A 52 -38.80 -24.65 5.69
N PRO A 53 -40.08 -25.05 5.82
CA PRO A 53 -40.43 -26.40 6.30
C PRO A 53 -39.99 -27.50 5.33
N ASN A 54 -39.89 -27.17 4.03
CA ASN A 54 -39.45 -28.10 2.98
C ASN A 54 -37.93 -28.05 2.76
N SER A 55 -37.17 -27.37 3.63
CA SER A 55 -35.71 -27.21 3.50
C SER A 55 -35.25 -26.61 2.15
N LEU A 56 -36.10 -25.80 1.52
CA LEU A 56 -35.75 -25.08 0.29
C LEU A 56 -34.84 -23.87 0.60
N SER A 57 -34.23 -23.30 -0.45
CA SER A 57 -33.42 -22.07 -0.37
C SER A 57 -34.10 -20.87 -1.05
N PRO A 58 -35.17 -20.28 -0.48
CA PRO A 58 -35.84 -19.15 -1.13
C PRO A 58 -34.95 -17.93 -1.37
N SER A 59 -33.95 -17.70 -0.52
CA SER A 59 -33.03 -16.58 -0.70
C SER A 59 -32.09 -16.76 -1.90
N GLU A 60 -31.80 -18.02 -2.27
CA GLU A 60 -31.00 -18.37 -3.45
C GLU A 60 -31.87 -18.33 -4.70
N ALA A 61 -33.11 -18.82 -4.65
CA ALA A 61 -34.06 -18.69 -5.75
C ALA A 61 -34.28 -17.22 -6.14
N LEU A 62 -34.50 -16.34 -5.15
CA LEU A 62 -34.61 -14.89 -5.38
C LEU A 62 -33.30 -14.27 -5.88
N HIS A 63 -32.13 -14.80 -5.48
CA HIS A 63 -30.84 -14.31 -5.97
C HIS A 63 -30.64 -14.66 -7.45
N GLU A 64 -30.96 -15.89 -7.83
CA GLU A 64 -30.91 -16.38 -9.20
C GLU A 64 -31.89 -15.61 -10.10
N THR A 65 -33.07 -15.26 -9.57
CA THR A 65 -34.02 -14.39 -10.29
C THR A 65 -33.41 -13.03 -10.63
N LYS A 66 -32.69 -12.38 -9.69
CA LYS A 66 -31.98 -11.11 -10.01
C LYS A 66 -30.97 -11.30 -11.14
N TYR A 67 -30.19 -12.36 -11.08
CA TYR A 67 -29.18 -12.67 -12.10
C TYR A 67 -29.83 -12.90 -13.48
N LYS A 68 -30.92 -13.68 -13.53
CA LYS A 68 -31.70 -13.90 -14.75
C LYS A 68 -32.25 -12.59 -15.33
N GLN A 69 -32.85 -11.73 -14.51
CA GLN A 69 -33.37 -10.44 -14.96
C GLN A 69 -32.27 -9.51 -15.50
N ILE A 70 -31.07 -9.50 -14.90
CA ILE A 70 -29.90 -8.77 -15.42
C ILE A 70 -29.49 -9.32 -16.79
N LYS A 71 -29.43 -10.66 -16.94
CA LYS A 71 -29.03 -11.32 -18.19
C LYS A 71 -29.99 -11.05 -19.35
N GLU A 72 -31.29 -11.04 -19.06
CA GLU A 72 -32.34 -10.79 -20.03
C GLU A 72 -32.52 -9.28 -20.32
N ASN A 73 -31.81 -8.41 -19.59
CA ASN A 73 -31.95 -6.95 -19.64
C ASN A 73 -33.39 -6.47 -19.43
N ASN A 74 -34.18 -7.26 -18.71
CA ASN A 74 -35.57 -6.98 -18.39
C ASN A 74 -35.63 -6.26 -17.04
N LEU A 75 -35.23 -4.99 -17.03
CA LEU A 75 -35.10 -4.18 -15.82
C LEU A 75 -35.68 -2.78 -16.04
N SER A 76 -36.45 -2.32 -15.07
CA SER A 76 -36.88 -0.93 -14.93
C SER A 76 -35.70 0.02 -14.77
N GLU A 77 -35.90 1.27 -15.19
CA GLU A 77 -34.84 2.28 -15.20
C GLU A 77 -34.31 2.60 -13.79
N ASN A 78 -35.18 2.51 -12.78
CA ASN A 78 -34.80 2.68 -11.39
C ASN A 78 -33.80 1.59 -10.94
N ILE A 79 -34.08 0.32 -11.27
CA ILE A 79 -33.17 -0.79 -10.95
C ILE A 79 -31.85 -0.62 -11.70
N LYS A 80 -31.88 -0.32 -13.00
CA LYS A 80 -30.67 -0.04 -13.79
C LYS A 80 -29.80 1.04 -13.15
N THR A 81 -30.41 2.14 -12.69
CA THR A 81 -29.72 3.24 -11.99
C THR A 81 -29.03 2.76 -10.72
N VAL A 82 -29.70 1.96 -9.90
CA VAL A 82 -29.13 1.40 -8.66
C VAL A 82 -27.98 0.43 -8.96
N LEU A 83 -28.13 -0.43 -9.97
CA LEU A 83 -27.07 -1.34 -10.41
C LEU A 83 -25.84 -0.58 -10.92
N ASN A 84 -26.04 0.45 -11.74
CA ASN A 84 -24.98 1.31 -12.25
C ASN A 84 -24.23 2.03 -11.12
N SER A 85 -24.95 2.52 -10.11
CA SER A 85 -24.36 3.14 -8.92
C SER A 85 -23.51 2.15 -8.11
N ALA A 86 -24.01 0.93 -7.89
CA ALA A 86 -23.29 -0.14 -7.20
C ALA A 86 -22.02 -0.55 -7.95
N ASN A 87 -22.11 -0.75 -9.27
CA ASN A 87 -20.97 -1.02 -10.13
C ASN A 87 -19.94 0.12 -10.08
N GLY A 88 -20.40 1.37 -10.20
CA GLY A 88 -19.55 2.55 -10.11
C GLY A 88 -18.81 2.65 -8.76
N PHE A 89 -19.45 2.30 -7.65
CA PHE A 89 -18.81 2.23 -6.33
C PHE A 89 -17.73 1.14 -6.28
N ALA A 90 -18.04 -0.08 -6.72
CA ALA A 90 -17.10 -1.20 -6.67
C ALA A 90 -15.89 -0.95 -7.58
N MET A 91 -16.12 -0.48 -8.81
CA MET A 91 -15.08 -0.18 -9.77
C MET A 91 -14.16 0.96 -9.32
N ARG A 92 -14.70 2.02 -8.70
CA ARG A 92 -13.88 3.07 -8.06
C ARG A 92 -13.03 2.49 -6.93
N GLY A 93 -13.59 1.60 -6.10
CA GLY A 93 -12.84 0.91 -5.07
C GLY A 93 -11.74 -0.02 -5.59
N HIS A 94 -11.89 -0.52 -6.82
CA HIS A 94 -10.97 -1.43 -7.49
C HIS A 94 -9.94 -0.76 -8.40
N LYS A 95 -9.99 0.57 -8.53
CA LYS A 95 -9.08 1.36 -9.35
C LYS A 95 -8.29 2.36 -8.50
N PHE A 96 -7.22 2.89 -9.09
CA PHE A 96 -6.54 4.06 -8.53
C PHE A 96 -7.53 5.23 -8.40
N PRO A 97 -7.48 6.05 -7.33
CA PRO A 97 -6.51 6.04 -6.23
C PRO A 97 -6.87 5.12 -5.05
N PHE A 98 -8.05 4.48 -5.03
CA PHE A 98 -8.51 3.74 -3.85
C PHE A 98 -7.89 2.36 -3.69
N ALA A 99 -7.63 1.67 -4.81
CA ALA A 99 -6.98 0.38 -4.80
C ALA A 99 -5.51 0.55 -4.40
N TYR A 100 -5.02 -0.23 -3.44
CA TYR A 100 -3.63 -0.26 -3.00
C TYR A 100 -3.25 -1.69 -2.58
N TYR A 101 -2.07 -2.13 -3.01
CA TYR A 101 -1.53 -3.45 -2.68
C TYR A 101 -0.10 -3.27 -2.19
N GLN A 102 0.19 -3.81 -1.02
CA GLN A 102 1.52 -3.91 -0.49
C GLN A 102 2.07 -5.32 -0.75
N SER A 103 3.29 -5.42 -1.27
CA SER A 103 4.01 -6.69 -1.36
C SER A 103 4.28 -7.26 0.04
N SER A 104 3.64 -8.38 0.36
CA SER A 104 3.76 -9.10 1.63
C SER A 104 3.07 -10.46 1.50
N GLU A 105 3.57 -11.49 2.20
CA GLU A 105 2.97 -12.82 2.16
C GLU A 105 1.60 -12.87 2.85
N THR A 106 1.43 -12.16 3.96
CA THR A 106 0.15 -12.01 4.67
C THR A 106 -0.29 -10.55 4.68
N VAL A 107 -1.56 -10.31 4.35
CA VAL A 107 -2.13 -8.96 4.30
C VAL A 107 -3.46 -8.84 5.04
N PHE A 108 -3.73 -7.66 5.57
CA PHE A 108 -5.05 -7.27 6.04
C PHE A 108 -5.87 -6.68 4.89
N TRP A 109 -7.10 -7.15 4.74
CA TRP A 109 -8.11 -6.62 3.83
C TRP A 109 -9.30 -6.11 4.66
N PRO A 110 -9.35 -4.82 5.01
CA PRO A 110 -10.32 -4.30 5.98
C PRO A 110 -11.76 -4.32 5.47
N GLY A 111 -11.96 -4.35 4.14
CA GLY A 111 -13.27 -4.15 3.52
C GLY A 111 -13.69 -2.68 3.51
N CYS A 112 -14.65 -2.33 2.63
CA CYS A 112 -14.94 -0.94 2.27
C CYS A 112 -15.49 -0.08 3.42
N ALA A 113 -16.35 -0.66 4.28
CA ALA A 113 -16.99 0.08 5.37
C ALA A 113 -16.01 0.39 6.52
N LEU A 114 -15.15 -0.56 6.88
CA LEU A 114 -14.17 -0.40 7.96
C LEU A 114 -13.15 0.69 7.61
N GLN A 115 -12.53 0.63 6.43
CA GLN A 115 -11.55 1.64 6.00
C GLN A 115 -12.14 3.04 5.81
N GLY A 116 -13.43 3.15 5.43
CA GLY A 116 -14.10 4.44 5.30
C GLY A 116 -14.51 5.03 6.64
N THR A 117 -14.91 4.20 7.59
CA THR A 117 -15.44 4.67 8.89
C THR A 117 -14.33 4.85 9.92
N ARG A 118 -13.38 3.91 9.97
CA ARG A 118 -12.33 3.80 10.98
C ARG A 118 -10.96 3.48 10.35
N PRO A 119 -10.38 4.40 9.54
CA PRO A 119 -9.06 4.20 8.95
C PRO A 119 -7.95 4.07 10.01
N ASP A 120 -8.17 4.62 11.21
CA ASP A 120 -7.29 4.48 12.37
C ASP A 120 -7.22 3.03 12.88
N LEU A 121 -8.37 2.34 12.96
CA LEU A 121 -8.40 0.91 13.33
C LEU A 121 -7.68 0.05 12.31
N VAL A 122 -7.83 0.38 11.02
CA VAL A 122 -7.10 -0.33 9.95
C VAL A 122 -5.59 -0.23 10.18
N LYS A 123 -5.06 0.97 10.45
CA LYS A 123 -3.64 1.18 10.73
C LYS A 123 -3.19 0.48 12.02
N LYS A 124 -4.04 0.49 13.06
CA LYS A 124 -3.73 -0.14 14.35
C LYS A 124 -3.63 -1.65 14.22
N ILE A 125 -4.58 -2.27 13.52
CA ILE A 125 -4.61 -3.72 13.27
C ILE A 125 -3.40 -4.16 12.46
N THR A 126 -3.07 -3.48 11.35
CA THR A 126 -1.90 -3.86 10.55
C THR A 126 -0.60 -3.73 11.32
N LYS A 127 -0.46 -2.70 12.17
CA LYS A 127 0.70 -2.53 13.05
C LYS A 127 0.77 -3.62 14.11
N MET A 128 -0.37 -3.92 14.76
CA MET A 128 -0.46 -4.91 15.83
C MET A 128 -0.12 -6.32 15.34
N LEU A 129 -0.64 -6.70 14.16
CA LEU A 129 -0.40 -8.02 13.57
C LEU A 129 0.91 -8.08 12.75
N LYS A 130 1.60 -6.95 12.54
CA LYS A 130 2.82 -6.84 11.73
C LYS A 130 2.69 -7.39 10.30
N ILE A 131 1.53 -7.17 9.67
CA ILE A 131 1.18 -7.66 8.33
C ILE A 131 1.08 -6.53 7.28
N GLY A 132 1.06 -6.91 6.01
CA GLY A 132 0.80 -5.96 4.91
C GLY A 132 -0.64 -5.44 4.89
N LEU A 133 -0.91 -4.46 4.01
CA LEU A 133 -2.25 -3.91 3.82
C LEU A 133 -2.64 -3.99 2.34
N VAL A 134 -3.87 -4.45 2.09
CA VAL A 134 -4.54 -4.33 0.79
C VAL A 134 -5.82 -3.52 0.98
N LEU A 135 -5.99 -2.49 0.16
CA LEU A 135 -7.22 -1.72 0.03
C LEU A 135 -7.78 -2.02 -1.35
N ASP A 136 -8.87 -2.78 -1.42
CA ASP A 136 -9.57 -3.06 -2.68
C ASP A 136 -11.04 -3.45 -2.36
N CYS A 137 -11.91 -3.38 -3.35
CA CYS A 137 -13.29 -3.84 -3.25
C CYS A 137 -13.37 -5.36 -3.46
N CYS A 138 -14.11 -6.07 -2.61
CA CYS A 138 -14.42 -7.48 -2.81
C CYS A 138 -15.63 -7.73 -3.74
N PHE A 139 -16.26 -6.68 -4.28
CA PHE A 139 -17.43 -6.76 -5.17
C PHE A 139 -18.70 -7.36 -4.57
N ASP A 140 -18.77 -7.51 -3.25
CA ASP A 140 -19.99 -7.93 -2.54
C ASP A 140 -21.26 -7.12 -2.89
N PRO A 141 -21.23 -5.79 -3.10
CA PRO A 141 -22.43 -5.06 -3.52
C PRO A 141 -23.03 -5.55 -4.85
N LEU A 142 -22.19 -5.97 -5.81
CA LEU A 142 -22.64 -6.47 -7.11
C LEU A 142 -23.18 -7.89 -6.96
N PHE A 143 -22.51 -8.71 -6.14
CA PHE A 143 -23.00 -10.04 -5.76
C PHE A 143 -24.41 -9.94 -5.17
N GLN A 144 -24.64 -9.08 -4.17
CA GLN A 144 -25.96 -8.95 -3.53
C GLN A 144 -27.05 -8.41 -4.47
N ASN A 145 -26.66 -7.74 -5.55
CA ASN A 145 -27.56 -7.25 -6.58
C ASN A 145 -27.82 -8.27 -7.70
N GLY A 146 -27.12 -9.41 -7.73
CA GLY A 146 -27.28 -10.44 -8.76
C GLY A 146 -26.35 -10.29 -9.96
N ASP A 147 -25.42 -9.33 -9.97
CA ASP A 147 -24.45 -9.18 -11.07
C ASP A 147 -23.25 -10.12 -10.88
N LEU A 148 -23.49 -11.41 -11.13
CA LEU A 148 -22.53 -12.48 -10.86
C LEU A 148 -21.35 -12.49 -11.86
N ASP A 149 -21.58 -12.04 -13.09
CA ASP A 149 -20.53 -11.95 -14.11
C ASP A 149 -19.48 -10.90 -13.76
N ALA A 150 -19.91 -9.73 -13.27
CA ALA A 150 -18.99 -8.70 -12.83
C ALA A 150 -18.18 -9.17 -11.61
N VAL A 151 -18.79 -9.91 -10.69
CA VAL A 151 -18.10 -10.52 -9.54
C VAL A 151 -17.07 -11.54 -9.98
N LYS A 152 -17.42 -12.42 -10.93
CA LYS A 152 -16.48 -13.42 -11.49
C LYS A 152 -15.29 -12.73 -12.17
N SER A 153 -15.57 -11.76 -13.04
CA SER A 153 -14.56 -10.97 -13.73
C SER A 153 -13.66 -10.19 -12.77
N ALA A 154 -14.22 -9.65 -11.69
CA ALA A 154 -13.46 -8.95 -10.66
C ALA A 154 -12.57 -9.89 -9.85
N SER A 155 -13.07 -11.07 -9.50
CA SER A 155 -12.33 -12.09 -8.76
C SER A 155 -11.07 -12.51 -9.53
N GLU A 156 -11.15 -12.70 -10.84
CA GLU A 156 -9.97 -12.97 -11.68
C GLU A 156 -8.94 -11.83 -11.65
N ARG A 157 -9.38 -10.57 -11.66
CA ARG A 157 -8.48 -9.41 -11.54
C ARG A 157 -7.83 -9.33 -10.16
N ILE A 158 -8.58 -9.63 -9.10
CA ILE A 158 -8.08 -9.67 -7.73
C ILE A 158 -7.01 -10.77 -7.61
N LYS A 159 -7.27 -11.99 -8.09
CA LYS A 159 -6.30 -13.10 -8.12
C LYS A 159 -4.99 -12.73 -8.81
N LYS A 160 -5.07 -12.12 -10.01
CA LYS A 160 -3.89 -11.64 -10.73
C LYS A 160 -3.08 -10.62 -9.92
N ARG A 161 -3.74 -9.70 -9.20
CA ARG A 161 -3.06 -8.73 -8.32
C ARG A 161 -2.44 -9.41 -7.11
N LEU A 162 -3.15 -10.29 -6.43
CA LEU A 162 -2.63 -11.01 -5.27
C LEU A 162 -1.33 -11.77 -5.62
N ASN A 163 -1.33 -12.50 -6.76
CA ASN A 163 -0.14 -13.17 -7.28
C ASN A 163 0.99 -12.20 -7.60
N LYS A 164 0.70 -11.08 -8.30
CA LYS A 164 1.69 -10.04 -8.62
C LYS A 164 2.40 -9.47 -7.39
N TYR A 165 1.68 -9.33 -6.27
CA TYR A 165 2.23 -8.78 -5.02
C TYR A 165 2.74 -9.85 -4.06
N GLY A 166 2.73 -11.14 -4.45
CA GLY A 166 3.24 -12.24 -3.63
C GLY A 166 2.40 -12.52 -2.38
N ILE A 167 1.10 -12.24 -2.43
CA ILE A 167 0.17 -12.39 -1.30
C ILE A 167 -0.39 -13.81 -1.32
N LYS A 168 -0.20 -14.55 -0.22
CA LYS A 168 -0.67 -15.94 -0.07
C LYS A 168 -1.74 -16.11 1.01
N HIS A 169 -1.78 -15.21 1.99
CA HIS A 169 -2.71 -15.27 3.11
C HIS A 169 -3.40 -13.92 3.34
N ILE A 170 -4.71 -13.93 3.51
CA ILE A 170 -5.51 -12.71 3.67
C ILE A 170 -6.37 -12.77 4.93
N ILE A 171 -6.16 -11.77 5.81
CA ILE A 171 -7.00 -11.53 6.97
C ILE A 171 -8.11 -10.56 6.58
N LEU A 172 -9.35 -11.02 6.58
CA LEU A 172 -10.52 -10.28 6.11
C LEU A 172 -11.21 -9.57 7.28
N GLY A 173 -11.33 -8.24 7.20
CA GLY A 173 -11.92 -7.40 8.24
C GLY A 173 -13.46 -7.41 8.30
N CYS A 174 -14.13 -8.12 7.39
CA CYS A 174 -15.59 -8.16 7.27
C CYS A 174 -16.07 -9.51 6.76
N THR A 175 -17.21 -9.97 7.29
CA THR A 175 -17.85 -11.23 6.89
C THR A 175 -18.37 -11.24 5.45
N ASN A 176 -18.73 -10.07 4.88
CA ASN A 176 -19.04 -9.96 3.45
C ASN A 176 -17.82 -10.28 2.58
N CYS A 177 -16.64 -9.77 2.96
CA CYS A 177 -15.41 -10.13 2.25
C CYS A 177 -15.13 -11.63 2.39
N LYS A 178 -15.27 -12.20 3.61
CA LYS A 178 -15.11 -13.65 3.83
C LYS A 178 -16.04 -14.48 2.96
N LYS A 179 -17.31 -14.07 2.83
CA LYS A 179 -18.28 -14.69 1.93
C LYS A 179 -17.79 -14.69 0.48
N ILE A 180 -17.43 -13.53 -0.08
CA ILE A 180 -17.02 -13.47 -1.50
C ILE A 180 -15.75 -14.26 -1.76
N PHE A 181 -14.74 -14.14 -0.89
CA PHE A 181 -13.51 -14.92 -1.05
C PHE A 181 -13.78 -16.42 -0.97
N SER A 182 -14.64 -16.88 -0.05
CA SER A 182 -14.97 -18.31 0.06
C SER A 182 -15.74 -18.85 -1.15
N LEU A 183 -16.55 -18.02 -1.81
CA LEU A 183 -17.36 -18.43 -2.96
C LEU A 183 -16.61 -18.36 -4.31
N TYR A 184 -15.77 -17.34 -4.50
CA TYR A 184 -15.16 -17.04 -5.82
C TYR A 184 -13.65 -17.17 -5.86
N MET A 185 -13.00 -17.32 -4.70
CA MET A 185 -11.55 -17.45 -4.57
C MET A 185 -11.18 -18.48 -3.46
N PRO A 186 -11.80 -19.69 -3.45
CA PRO A 186 -11.60 -20.69 -2.39
C PRO A 186 -10.14 -21.18 -2.28
N GLU A 187 -9.36 -21.06 -3.35
CA GLU A 187 -7.94 -21.42 -3.40
C GLU A 187 -7.04 -20.48 -2.57
N ILE A 188 -7.54 -19.29 -2.20
CA ILE A 188 -6.78 -18.32 -1.43
C ILE A 188 -7.01 -18.57 0.05
N LYS A 189 -5.92 -18.78 0.80
CA LYS A 189 -6.01 -18.91 2.26
C LYS A 189 -6.57 -17.63 2.86
N THR A 190 -7.71 -17.74 3.53
CA THR A 190 -8.37 -16.59 4.18
C THR A 190 -8.83 -16.93 5.58
N GLU A 191 -8.64 -15.98 6.50
CA GLU A 191 -9.22 -15.99 7.85
C GLU A 191 -9.94 -14.67 8.10
N HIS A 192 -10.93 -14.67 8.98
CA HIS A 192 -11.58 -13.46 9.46
C HIS A 192 -10.73 -12.78 10.53
N ILE A 193 -10.83 -11.46 10.66
CA ILE A 193 -10.04 -10.71 11.65
C ILE A 193 -10.22 -11.22 13.09
N LEU A 194 -11.39 -11.75 13.44
CA LEU A 194 -11.63 -12.32 14.77
C LEU A 194 -10.87 -13.63 15.04
N GLU A 195 -10.40 -14.33 14.00
CA GLU A 195 -9.49 -15.48 14.12
C GLU A 195 -8.06 -15.01 14.37
N ALA A 196 -7.64 -13.97 13.63
CA ALA A 196 -6.27 -13.45 13.66
C ALA A 196 -5.94 -12.64 14.92
N LEU A 197 -6.97 -12.10 15.60
CA LEU A 197 -6.77 -11.25 16.76
C LEU A 197 -6.43 -12.06 18.01
N PRO A 198 -5.37 -11.67 18.77
CA PRO A 198 -5.05 -12.33 20.02
C PRO A 198 -6.16 -12.10 21.06
N GLU A 199 -6.30 -13.04 21.99
CA GLU A 199 -7.14 -12.85 23.16
C GLU A 199 -6.62 -11.69 24.01
N ILE A 200 -7.53 -10.83 24.43
CA ILE A 200 -7.18 -9.67 25.25
C ILE A 200 -7.16 -10.07 26.71
N LYS A 201 -5.97 -10.05 27.31
CA LYS A 201 -5.76 -10.39 28.73
C LYS A 201 -6.02 -9.24 29.70
N SER A 202 -6.11 -8.00 29.22
CA SER A 202 -6.24 -6.79 30.06
C SER A 202 -7.21 -5.77 29.46
N LYS A 203 -7.97 -5.07 30.31
CA LYS A 203 -8.91 -4.03 29.85
C LYS A 203 -8.19 -2.94 29.01
N PRO A 204 -8.71 -2.59 27.82
CA PRO A 204 -8.16 -1.50 27.01
C PRO A 204 -8.20 -0.16 27.76
N LYS A 205 -7.34 0.80 27.41
CA LYS A 205 -7.32 2.14 28.03
C LYS A 205 -8.64 2.91 27.84
N HIS A 206 -9.28 2.77 26.68
CA HIS A 206 -10.61 3.32 26.40
C HIS A 206 -11.74 2.31 26.66
N TYR A 207 -11.58 1.46 27.67
CA TYR A 207 -12.59 0.47 28.04
C TYR A 207 -13.93 1.13 28.34
N ILE A 208 -15.00 0.53 27.80
CA ILE A 208 -16.38 0.88 28.12
C ILE A 208 -17.01 -0.39 28.67
N GLU A 209 -17.50 -0.30 29.91
CA GLU A 209 -18.32 -1.35 30.48
C GLU A 209 -19.73 -1.25 29.88
N LEU A 210 -20.09 -2.24 29.07
CA LEU A 210 -21.44 -2.36 28.51
C LEU A 210 -22.18 -3.44 29.29
N LYS A 211 -23.22 -3.03 30.02
CA LYS A 211 -24.16 -3.93 30.69
C LYS A 211 -25.31 -4.24 29.75
N ASP A 212 -25.76 -5.49 29.81
CA ASP A 212 -26.94 -6.00 29.12
C ASP A 212 -26.97 -5.71 27.62
N ALA A 213 -25.84 -5.79 26.93
CA ALA A 213 -25.73 -5.50 25.50
C ALA A 213 -26.45 -6.54 24.63
N TYR A 214 -26.91 -6.09 23.46
CA TYR A 214 -27.45 -6.95 22.41
C TYR A 214 -26.38 -7.28 21.38
N LEU A 215 -26.02 -8.55 21.21
CA LEU A 215 -25.06 -8.98 20.18
C LEU A 215 -25.78 -9.25 18.85
N HIS A 216 -25.59 -8.35 17.89
CA HIS A 216 -26.09 -8.51 16.53
C HIS A 216 -25.06 -9.22 15.64
N HIS A 217 -25.35 -10.48 15.30
CA HIS A 217 -24.60 -11.22 14.29
C HIS A 217 -25.01 -10.76 12.88
N PRO A 218 -24.10 -10.18 12.08
CA PRO A 218 -24.40 -9.77 10.70
C PRO A 218 -24.79 -10.98 9.85
N CYS A 219 -25.74 -10.80 8.92
CA CYS A 219 -26.27 -11.89 8.10
C CYS A 219 -25.23 -12.81 7.43
N PRO A 220 -24.07 -12.35 6.90
CA PRO A 220 -23.12 -13.27 6.24
C PRO A 220 -22.40 -14.18 7.24
N SER A 221 -22.38 -13.82 8.52
CA SER A 221 -21.76 -14.64 9.56
C SER A 221 -22.53 -15.93 9.85
N PHE A 222 -23.78 -16.04 9.40
CA PHE A 222 -24.55 -17.27 9.54
C PHE A 222 -23.99 -18.44 8.72
N ARG A 223 -23.17 -18.14 7.70
CA ARG A 223 -22.38 -19.12 6.93
C ARG A 223 -21.17 -19.67 7.70
N PHE A 224 -20.78 -19.04 8.80
CA PHE A 224 -19.54 -19.32 9.52
C PHE A 224 -19.80 -19.37 11.03
N ALA A 225 -20.23 -20.52 11.55
CA ALA A 225 -20.55 -20.70 12.97
C ALA A 225 -19.41 -20.26 13.90
N TYR A 226 -18.20 -20.68 13.57
CA TYR A 226 -16.99 -20.34 14.32
C TYR A 226 -16.74 -18.82 14.44
N ILE A 227 -17.13 -18.00 13.46
CA ILE A 227 -16.98 -16.52 13.57
C ILE A 227 -17.93 -15.97 14.64
N ARG A 228 -19.13 -16.53 14.77
CA ARG A 228 -20.11 -16.13 15.78
C ARG A 228 -19.65 -16.51 17.19
N GLU A 229 -19.04 -17.68 17.32
CA GLU A 229 -18.41 -18.14 18.55
C GLU A 229 -17.22 -17.24 18.95
N LEU A 230 -16.34 -16.92 18.01
CA LEU A 230 -15.23 -15.99 18.25
C LEU A 230 -15.71 -14.59 18.62
N ALA A 231 -16.78 -14.10 17.99
CA ALA A 231 -17.38 -12.80 18.35
C ALA A 231 -17.81 -12.77 19.82
N ASN A 232 -18.48 -13.83 20.30
CA ASN A 232 -18.84 -13.99 21.71
C ASN A 232 -17.60 -14.10 22.61
N LYS A 233 -16.61 -14.90 22.21
CA LYS A 233 -15.37 -15.11 22.97
C LYS A 233 -14.59 -13.81 23.19
N HIS A 234 -14.43 -12.98 22.16
CA HIS A 234 -13.65 -11.74 22.23
C HIS A 234 -14.25 -10.65 23.13
N ILE A 235 -15.56 -10.68 23.36
CA ILE A 235 -16.24 -9.69 24.22
C ILE A 235 -16.55 -10.23 25.62
N LYS A 236 -16.34 -11.53 25.84
CA LYS A 236 -16.51 -12.19 27.15
C LYS A 236 -15.58 -11.54 28.18
N GLY A 237 -16.12 -11.21 29.35
CA GLY A 237 -15.39 -10.54 30.44
C GLY A 237 -15.31 -9.01 30.33
N PHE A 238 -15.67 -8.43 29.18
CA PHE A 238 -15.72 -6.98 28.95
C PHE A 238 -17.14 -6.46 28.85
N VAL A 239 -18.07 -7.32 28.44
CA VAL A 239 -19.46 -7.01 28.13
C VAL A 239 -20.37 -8.07 28.75
N SER A 240 -21.46 -7.65 29.40
CA SER A 240 -22.59 -8.54 29.70
C SER A 240 -23.53 -8.59 28.50
N ILE A 241 -23.82 -9.78 27.96
CA ILE A 241 -24.73 -9.95 26.83
C ILE A 241 -26.11 -10.37 27.38
N ALA A 242 -27.12 -9.54 27.17
CA ALA A 242 -28.50 -9.86 27.57
C ALA A 242 -29.21 -10.76 26.57
N SER A 243 -29.00 -10.51 25.27
CA SER A 243 -29.55 -11.32 24.19
C SER A 243 -28.74 -11.15 22.90
N GLN A 244 -28.98 -12.05 21.94
CA GLN A 244 -28.30 -12.05 20.66
C GLN A 244 -29.23 -12.56 19.56
N THR A 245 -28.93 -12.23 18.31
CA THR A 245 -29.67 -12.75 17.15
C THR A 245 -29.49 -14.27 17.05
N SER A 246 -30.58 -15.04 17.07
CA SER A 246 -30.57 -16.50 16.91
C SER A 246 -30.57 -16.96 15.44
N HIS A 247 -31.03 -16.11 14.52
CA HIS A 247 -31.09 -16.38 13.08
C HIS A 247 -30.60 -15.15 12.28
N PRO A 248 -30.35 -15.27 10.96
CA PRO A 248 -29.90 -14.15 10.14
C PRO A 248 -30.91 -13.02 10.16
N MET A 249 -30.58 -11.95 10.88
CA MET A 249 -31.36 -10.72 10.90
C MET A 249 -30.64 -9.68 10.06
N CYS A 250 -31.29 -9.18 9.01
CA CYS A 250 -30.71 -8.16 8.16
C CYS A 250 -30.88 -6.78 8.78
N CYS A 251 -29.82 -5.96 8.77
CA CYS A 251 -29.90 -4.54 9.17
C CYS A 251 -30.49 -3.62 8.09
N GLY A 252 -31.01 -4.18 6.99
CA GLY A 252 -31.61 -3.41 5.89
C GLY A 252 -30.63 -2.75 4.91
N LEU A 253 -29.31 -2.91 5.08
CA LEU A 253 -28.29 -2.37 4.16
C LEU A 253 -27.86 -3.34 3.04
N GLY A 254 -28.41 -4.55 2.99
CA GLY A 254 -28.05 -5.54 1.98
C GLY A 254 -28.70 -5.24 0.61
N GLY A 255 -28.01 -5.62 -0.47
CA GLY A 255 -28.48 -5.51 -1.84
C GLY A 255 -28.87 -4.09 -2.24
N ALA A 256 -29.88 -4.00 -3.10
CA ALA A 256 -30.44 -2.75 -3.58
C ALA A 256 -31.55 -2.20 -2.65
N THR A 257 -31.89 -2.91 -1.57
CA THR A 257 -33.05 -2.60 -0.71
C THR A 257 -33.05 -1.15 -0.23
N HIS A 258 -31.97 -0.65 0.35
CA HIS A 258 -31.92 0.74 0.85
C HIS A 258 -32.02 1.79 -0.26
N ALA A 259 -31.48 1.50 -1.45
CA ALA A 259 -31.51 2.43 -2.57
C ALA A 259 -32.87 2.45 -3.27
N LEU A 260 -33.57 1.32 -3.30
CA LEU A 260 -34.90 1.18 -3.91
C LEU A 260 -36.04 1.52 -2.94
N SER A 261 -35.87 1.28 -1.64
CA SER A 261 -36.87 1.57 -0.61
C SER A 261 -36.20 1.82 0.76
N GLU A 262 -36.03 3.09 1.12
CA GLU A 262 -35.53 3.46 2.46
C GLU A 262 -36.51 3.00 3.55
N LYS A 263 -37.82 3.06 3.30
CA LYS A 263 -38.87 2.57 4.20
C LYS A 263 -38.66 1.08 4.54
N LEU A 264 -38.50 0.21 3.54
CA LEU A 264 -38.28 -1.22 3.78
C LEU A 264 -36.95 -1.47 4.49
N SER A 265 -35.88 -0.77 4.10
CA SER A 265 -34.57 -0.83 4.78
C SER A 265 -34.68 -0.45 6.27
N ASP A 266 -35.52 0.52 6.59
CA ASP A 266 -35.73 0.99 7.95
C ASP A 266 -36.56 0.01 8.78
N GLN A 267 -37.60 -0.63 8.21
CA GLN A 267 -38.35 -1.69 8.89
C GLN A 267 -37.46 -2.85 9.37
N TYR A 268 -36.48 -3.27 8.55
CA TYR A 268 -35.47 -4.25 8.97
C TYR A 268 -34.67 -3.79 10.18
N THR A 269 -34.29 -2.51 10.19
CA THR A 269 -33.49 -1.93 11.28
C THR A 269 -34.32 -1.79 12.55
N GLU A 270 -35.57 -1.35 12.42
CA GLU A 270 -36.51 -1.13 13.51
C GLU A 270 -36.88 -2.44 14.21
N LYS A 271 -37.07 -3.53 13.47
CA LYS A 271 -37.26 -4.88 14.04
C LYS A 271 -36.09 -5.30 14.95
N ILE A 272 -34.85 -5.02 14.54
CA ILE A 272 -33.68 -5.31 15.38
C ILE A 272 -33.63 -4.38 16.59
N ILE A 273 -33.93 -3.09 16.41
CA ILE A 273 -33.93 -2.11 17.50
C ILE A 273 -34.99 -2.47 18.55
N SER A 274 -36.19 -2.90 18.15
CA SER A 274 -37.25 -3.33 19.08
C SER A 274 -36.80 -4.54 19.91
N ASP A 275 -36.12 -5.51 19.30
CA ASP A 275 -35.64 -6.71 19.98
C ASP A 275 -34.57 -6.41 21.04
N THR A 276 -33.92 -5.23 20.97
CA THR A 276 -32.85 -4.86 21.91
C THR A 276 -33.36 -4.40 23.27
N LYS A 277 -34.65 -4.10 23.47
CA LYS A 277 -35.20 -3.63 24.75
C LYS A 277 -34.37 -2.50 25.43
N LYS A 278 -33.90 -1.52 24.64
CA LYS A 278 -33.02 -0.39 25.03
C LYS A 278 -31.52 -0.72 25.17
N SER A 279 -31.11 -1.98 25.19
CA SER A 279 -29.70 -2.40 25.27
C SER A 279 -28.82 -1.85 24.14
N PRO A 280 -27.55 -1.46 24.41
CA PRO A 280 -26.61 -1.06 23.36
C PRO A 280 -26.33 -2.24 22.41
N ILE A 281 -26.15 -1.96 21.12
CA ILE A 281 -25.90 -2.99 20.11
C ILE A 281 -24.40 -3.19 19.91
N ILE A 282 -23.95 -4.44 19.93
CA ILE A 282 -22.60 -4.82 19.53
C ILE A 282 -22.68 -5.59 18.22
N THR A 283 -21.78 -5.28 17.28
CA THR A 283 -21.69 -6.01 16.03
C THR A 283 -20.25 -6.05 15.52
N TYR A 284 -19.97 -6.88 14.53
CA TYR A 284 -18.69 -6.97 13.83
C TYR A 284 -18.86 -6.73 12.33
N CYS A 285 -19.91 -6.00 11.96
CA CYS A 285 -20.07 -5.37 10.66
C CYS A 285 -20.16 -3.85 10.80
N MET A 286 -19.17 -3.14 10.26
CA MET A 286 -19.13 -1.68 10.29
C MET A 286 -20.29 -1.03 9.50
N GLY A 287 -20.87 -1.75 8.54
CA GLY A 287 -22.10 -1.33 7.85
C GLY A 287 -23.29 -1.30 8.81
N CYS A 288 -23.57 -2.42 9.48
CA CYS A 288 -24.62 -2.54 10.48
C CYS A 288 -24.49 -1.47 11.57
N LYS A 289 -23.27 -1.31 12.14
CA LYS A 289 -23.00 -0.28 13.16
C LYS A 289 -23.43 1.11 12.69
N ASN A 290 -22.99 1.52 11.50
CA ASN A 290 -23.32 2.84 10.97
C ASN A 290 -24.83 3.04 10.76
N LYS A 291 -25.57 1.99 10.37
CA LYS A 291 -27.03 2.07 10.20
C LYS A 291 -27.72 2.30 11.55
N TYR A 292 -27.32 1.56 12.59
CA TYR A 292 -27.87 1.75 13.95
C TYR A 292 -27.57 3.15 14.49
N LEU A 293 -26.35 3.66 14.31
CA LEU A 293 -26.02 5.03 14.69
C LEU A 293 -26.84 6.08 13.92
N LYS A 294 -27.15 5.87 12.63
CA LYS A 294 -28.03 6.77 11.84
C LYS A 294 -29.46 6.81 12.42
N LYS A 295 -29.91 5.71 13.04
CA LYS A 295 -31.20 5.62 13.75
C LYS A 295 -31.13 6.05 15.22
N GLY A 296 -30.03 6.67 15.66
CA GLY A 296 -29.86 7.15 17.03
C GLY A 296 -29.64 6.06 18.07
N LYS A 297 -29.41 4.81 17.65
CA LYS A 297 -29.17 3.69 18.56
C LYS A 297 -27.69 3.57 18.88
N ASP A 298 -27.34 3.50 20.17
CA ASP A 298 -25.98 3.23 20.62
C ASP A 298 -25.50 1.89 20.07
N ALA A 299 -24.44 1.94 19.26
CA ALA A 299 -23.88 0.78 18.59
C ALA A 299 -22.35 0.79 18.56
N TYR A 300 -21.76 -0.38 18.76
CA TYR A 300 -20.32 -0.58 18.89
C TYR A 300 -19.84 -1.67 17.94
N HIS A 301 -18.68 -1.44 17.33
CA HIS A 301 -18.01 -2.49 16.58
C HIS A 301 -17.10 -3.26 17.53
N ILE A 302 -17.06 -4.60 17.46
CA ILE A 302 -16.18 -5.42 18.34
C ILE A 302 -14.74 -4.91 18.30
N LEU A 303 -14.22 -4.61 17.11
CA LEU A 303 -12.89 -4.02 16.95
C LEU A 303 -12.68 -2.74 17.79
N GLU A 304 -13.67 -1.87 17.96
CA GLU A 304 -13.53 -0.67 18.80
C GLU A 304 -13.41 -1.00 20.29
N LEU A 305 -14.13 -2.03 20.73
CA LEU A 305 -14.12 -2.50 22.12
C LEU A 305 -12.80 -3.17 22.46
N ILE A 306 -12.23 -3.92 21.52
CA ILE A 306 -11.03 -4.74 21.78
C ILE A 306 -9.75 -3.99 21.41
N THR A 307 -9.76 -3.11 20.41
CA THR A 307 -8.52 -2.44 19.96
C THR A 307 -8.32 -1.05 20.57
N ASP A 308 -8.37 -0.89 21.91
CA ASP A 308 -8.06 0.35 22.67
C ASP A 308 -8.29 1.67 21.90
N SER A 309 -9.50 1.85 21.38
CA SER A 309 -9.80 2.91 20.44
C SER A 309 -11.16 3.48 20.77
N LYS A 310 -11.22 4.78 21.03
CA LYS A 310 -12.47 5.48 21.36
C LYS A 310 -13.57 5.13 20.33
N PRO A 311 -14.70 4.55 20.75
CA PRO A 311 -15.79 4.24 19.83
C PRO A 311 -16.42 5.50 19.25
N LEU A 312 -16.82 5.43 17.98
CA LEU A 312 -17.62 6.50 17.37
C LEU A 312 -19.06 6.43 17.87
N LYS A 313 -19.59 7.58 18.33
CA LYS A 313 -20.98 7.76 18.76
C LYS A 313 -21.92 8.28 17.67
N GLN A 314 -21.37 8.77 16.56
CA GLN A 314 -22.15 9.30 15.43
C GLN A 314 -21.75 8.62 14.12
N PRO A 315 -22.68 8.48 13.16
CA PRO A 315 -22.39 7.86 11.88
C PRO A 315 -21.45 8.75 11.05
N VAL A 316 -20.54 8.13 10.32
CA VAL A 316 -19.65 8.87 9.39
C VAL A 316 -20.38 9.08 8.07
N SER A 317 -20.43 10.32 7.59
CA SER A 317 -21.06 10.68 6.31
C SER A 317 -20.39 10.00 5.11
N ALA A 318 -21.11 9.87 3.99
CA ALA A 318 -20.57 9.24 2.78
C ALA A 318 -19.34 9.99 2.22
N SER A 319 -19.37 11.33 2.22
CA SER A 319 -18.25 12.18 1.80
C SER A 319 -17.02 11.98 2.70
N ARG A 320 -17.22 11.91 4.02
CA ARG A 320 -16.12 11.65 4.95
C ARG A 320 -15.56 10.23 4.81
N LYS A 321 -16.40 9.23 4.57
CA LYS A 321 -15.95 7.86 4.26
C LYS A 321 -15.10 7.80 2.99
N TRP A 322 -15.50 8.54 1.97
CA TRP A 322 -14.75 8.67 0.72
C TRP A 322 -13.38 9.32 0.96
N LEU A 323 -13.34 10.44 1.69
CA LEU A 323 -12.10 11.15 2.03
C LEU A 323 -11.17 10.27 2.87
N ASN A 324 -11.70 9.57 3.89
CA ASN A 324 -10.94 8.66 4.73
C ASN A 324 -10.27 7.55 3.90
N ARG A 325 -10.98 6.97 2.93
CA ARG A 325 -10.43 5.96 2.00
C ARG A 325 -9.31 6.52 1.15
N LEU A 326 -9.50 7.74 0.62
CA LEU A 326 -8.51 8.41 -0.21
C LEU A 326 -7.23 8.70 0.57
N LEU A 327 -7.36 9.33 1.74
CA LEU A 327 -6.24 9.67 2.62
C LEU A 327 -5.51 8.42 3.11
N LEU A 328 -6.24 7.34 3.41
CA LEU A 328 -5.62 6.08 3.80
C LEU A 328 -4.77 5.50 2.65
N SER A 329 -5.32 5.41 1.44
CA SER A 329 -4.57 4.87 0.28
C SER A 329 -3.37 5.74 -0.09
N ILE A 330 -3.56 7.06 -0.19
CA ILE A 330 -2.47 8.00 -0.50
C ILE A 330 -1.40 7.93 0.59
N GLY A 331 -1.80 7.92 1.87
CA GLY A 331 -0.86 7.82 2.99
C GLY A 331 0.03 6.59 2.91
N GLN A 332 -0.51 5.42 2.55
CA GLN A 332 0.29 4.20 2.38
C GLN A 332 1.27 4.28 1.20
N ARG A 333 0.91 5.01 0.15
CA ARG A 333 1.79 5.24 -1.02
C ARG A 333 2.92 6.21 -0.68
N LEU A 334 2.61 7.32 -0.02
CA LEU A 334 3.59 8.36 0.31
C LEU A 334 4.59 7.89 1.37
N LEU A 335 4.11 7.32 2.48
CA LEU A 335 4.96 6.88 3.59
C LEU A 335 5.96 5.78 3.20
N LYS A 336 5.67 5.01 2.15
CA LYS A 336 6.56 3.94 1.65
C LYS A 336 7.30 4.29 0.37
N SER A 337 6.95 5.38 -0.31
CA SER A 337 7.63 5.81 -1.53
C SER A 337 8.89 6.58 -1.17
N ARG A 338 10.04 5.90 -1.21
CA ARG A 338 11.37 6.53 -1.12
C ARG A 338 11.54 7.69 -2.11
N LYS A 339 10.84 7.63 -3.25
CA LYS A 339 10.83 8.69 -4.28
C LYS A 339 10.18 9.98 -3.79
N PHE A 340 9.11 9.89 -2.98
CA PHE A 340 8.42 11.07 -2.46
C PHE A 340 9.23 11.72 -1.33
N ILE A 341 9.84 10.91 -0.47
CA ILE A 341 10.78 11.40 0.55
C ILE A 341 11.95 12.11 -0.14
N LEU A 342 12.54 11.50 -1.19
CA LEU A 342 13.60 12.12 -1.96
C LEU A 342 13.15 13.43 -2.64
N ALA A 343 11.96 13.46 -3.24
CA ALA A 343 11.40 14.67 -3.85
C ALA A 343 11.17 15.78 -2.81
N ALA A 344 10.68 15.45 -1.62
CA ALA A 344 10.50 16.40 -0.53
C ALA A 344 11.85 16.93 -0.02
N ILE A 345 12.87 16.08 0.14
CA ILE A 345 14.23 16.49 0.50
C ILE A 345 14.81 17.44 -0.56
N ILE A 346 14.67 17.10 -1.85
CA ILE A 346 15.13 17.95 -2.95
C ILE A 346 14.41 19.30 -2.93
N LEU A 347 13.09 19.31 -2.74
CA LEU A 347 12.31 20.54 -2.67
C LEU A 347 12.74 21.42 -1.49
N ILE A 348 12.92 20.83 -0.30
CA ILE A 348 13.40 21.53 0.89
C ILE A 348 14.81 22.08 0.64
N ALA A 349 15.70 21.33 0.00
CA ALA A 349 17.04 21.79 -0.35
C ALA A 349 17.00 22.97 -1.32
N ILE A 350 16.14 22.94 -2.34
CA ILE A 350 15.95 24.05 -3.30
C ILE A 350 15.40 25.29 -2.58
N ILE A 351 14.39 25.14 -1.74
CA ILE A 351 13.79 26.25 -0.97
C ILE A 351 14.82 26.84 0.00
N SER A 352 15.58 25.99 0.70
CA SER A 352 16.58 26.42 1.66
C SER A 352 17.74 27.17 0.98
N THR A 353 18.25 26.64 -0.14
CA THR A 353 19.33 27.28 -0.91
C THR A 353 18.89 28.60 -1.55
N THR A 354 17.66 28.67 -2.06
CA THR A 354 17.10 29.93 -2.61
C THR A 354 16.85 30.97 -1.52
N TYR A 355 16.37 30.55 -0.34
CA TYR A 355 16.23 31.43 0.83
C TYR A 355 17.59 31.95 1.30
N LEU A 356 18.57 31.06 1.54
CA LEU A 356 19.92 31.43 1.99
C LEU A 356 20.64 32.37 1.00
N ARG A 357 20.43 32.18 -0.32
CA ARG A 357 20.94 33.07 -1.36
C ARG A 357 20.29 34.46 -1.29
N LYS A 358 18.96 34.53 -1.11
CA LYS A 358 18.23 35.81 -0.98
C LYS A 358 18.57 36.55 0.31
N SER A 359 18.87 35.83 1.39
CA SER A 359 19.22 36.39 2.69
C SER A 359 20.66 36.89 2.79
N GLY A 360 21.46 36.83 1.71
CA GLY A 360 22.83 37.35 1.68
C GLY A 360 23.89 36.49 2.38
N TYR A 361 23.51 35.41 3.07
CA TYR A 361 24.45 34.47 3.70
C TYR A 361 25.25 33.62 2.71
N PHE A 362 24.77 33.51 1.46
CA PHE A 362 25.40 32.73 0.40
C PHE A 362 25.48 33.57 -0.88
N SER A 363 26.41 34.53 -0.90
CA SER A 363 26.72 35.30 -2.11
C SER A 363 27.94 34.69 -2.84
N PRO A 364 27.90 34.56 -4.17
CA PRO A 364 29.05 34.11 -4.96
C PRO A 364 30.33 34.92 -4.68
N GLU A 365 30.17 36.20 -4.36
CA GLU A 365 31.26 37.14 -4.10
C GLU A 365 31.98 36.82 -2.78
N LEU A 366 31.24 36.56 -1.69
CA LEU A 366 31.83 36.17 -0.40
C LEU A 366 32.57 34.83 -0.48
N LEU A 367 32.05 33.89 -1.27
CA LEU A 367 32.69 32.60 -1.49
C LEU A 367 34.01 32.74 -2.28
N LEU A 368 34.01 33.56 -3.33
CA LEU A 368 35.21 33.84 -4.11
C LEU A 368 36.25 34.62 -3.30
N ASP A 369 35.83 35.57 -2.47
CA ASP A 369 36.72 36.32 -1.57
C ASP A 369 37.32 35.43 -0.49
N PHE A 370 36.54 34.54 0.13
CA PHE A 370 37.05 33.54 1.06
C PHE A 370 38.10 32.63 0.42
N ILE A 371 37.85 32.15 -0.80
CA ILE A 371 38.79 31.28 -1.53
C ILE A 371 40.08 32.04 -1.90
N ARG A 372 39.98 33.32 -2.26
CA ARG A 372 41.14 34.17 -2.60
C ARG A 372 41.99 34.50 -1.38
N HIS A 373 41.36 34.76 -0.24
CA HIS A 373 42.04 35.16 1.00
C HIS A 373 42.66 33.96 1.73
N TYR A 374 41.98 32.81 1.75
CA TYR A 374 42.39 31.63 2.50
C TYR A 374 42.89 30.49 1.60
N LYS A 375 44.07 30.67 1.01
CA LYS A 375 44.66 29.76 0.01
C LYS A 375 44.90 28.32 0.47
N ILE A 376 45.02 28.06 1.78
CA ILE A 376 45.22 26.71 2.34
C ILE A 376 43.93 26.15 2.92
N LEU A 377 43.21 26.95 3.71
CA LEU A 377 41.99 26.51 4.40
C LEU A 377 40.86 26.17 3.41
N ALA A 378 40.72 26.92 2.32
CA ALA A 378 39.64 26.67 1.36
C ALA A 378 39.79 25.32 0.63
N PRO A 379 40.96 24.94 0.06
CA PRO A 379 41.18 23.59 -0.45
C PRO A 379 41.02 22.48 0.61
N ALA A 380 41.49 22.71 1.84
CA ALA A 380 41.37 21.73 2.92
C ALA A 380 39.90 21.44 3.29
N LEU A 381 39.08 22.49 3.42
CA LEU A 381 37.64 22.34 3.66
C LEU A 381 36.94 21.66 2.48
N PHE A 382 37.31 21.99 1.24
CA PHE A 382 36.77 21.32 0.06
C PHE A 382 37.08 19.82 0.07
N ILE A 383 38.32 19.44 0.33
CA ILE A 383 38.74 18.02 0.44
C ILE A 383 37.98 17.33 1.57
N LEU A 384 37.78 18.00 2.72
CA LEU A 384 37.02 17.46 3.84
C LEU A 384 35.55 17.21 3.47
N ILE A 385 34.90 18.17 2.81
CA ILE A 385 33.53 18.03 2.30
C ILE A 385 33.44 16.87 1.31
N TYR A 386 34.39 16.76 0.38
CA TYR A 386 34.44 15.66 -0.58
C TYR A 386 34.75 14.32 0.11
N THR A 387 35.49 14.31 1.20
CA THR A 387 35.76 13.08 1.97
C THR A 387 34.49 12.58 2.68
N ILE A 388 33.69 13.48 3.24
CA ILE A 388 32.49 13.13 4.00
C ILE A 388 31.28 12.89 3.09
N GLY A 389 31.13 13.70 2.03
CA GLY A 389 29.95 13.74 1.17
C GLY A 389 29.50 12.39 0.61
N PRO A 390 30.38 11.58 -0.01
CA PRO A 390 30.02 10.27 -0.54
C PRO A 390 29.49 9.31 0.54
N SER A 391 29.94 9.43 1.79
CA SER A 391 29.45 8.60 2.90
C SER A 391 27.98 8.86 3.21
N ILE A 392 27.52 10.08 3.01
CA ILE A 392 26.12 10.51 3.17
C ILE A 392 25.37 10.62 1.82
N PHE A 393 25.88 9.98 0.77
CA PHE A 393 25.28 9.92 -0.58
C PHE A 393 25.13 11.27 -1.30
N ILE A 394 25.96 12.27 -0.95
CA ILE A 394 26.05 13.50 -1.74
C ILE A 394 26.70 13.14 -3.10
N PRO A 395 26.10 13.53 -4.24
CA PRO A 395 26.70 13.34 -5.55
C PRO A 395 28.07 14.03 -5.64
N SER A 396 29.07 13.32 -6.16
CA SER A 396 30.44 13.83 -6.29
C SER A 396 30.65 14.75 -7.49
N LEU A 397 29.80 14.64 -8.52
CA LEU A 397 29.91 15.42 -9.76
C LEU A 397 29.89 16.95 -9.53
N PRO A 398 28.95 17.52 -8.75
CA PRO A 398 28.98 18.95 -8.43
C PRO A 398 30.28 19.41 -7.76
N LEU A 399 30.87 18.57 -6.89
CA LEU A 399 32.12 18.89 -6.21
C LEU A 399 33.29 18.90 -7.21
N THR A 400 33.39 17.91 -8.09
CA THR A 400 34.43 17.85 -9.14
C THR A 400 34.32 19.01 -10.12
N LEU A 401 33.12 19.35 -10.58
CA LEU A 401 32.88 20.50 -11.45
C LEU A 401 33.22 21.82 -10.74
N GLY A 402 32.81 21.95 -9.48
CA GLY A 402 33.11 23.10 -8.63
C GLY A 402 34.61 23.29 -8.43
N ALA A 403 35.38 22.22 -8.27
CA ALA A 403 36.82 22.31 -8.12
C ALA A 403 37.50 22.93 -9.34
N GLY A 404 37.09 22.52 -10.54
CA GLY A 404 37.57 23.12 -11.79
C GLY A 404 37.12 24.56 -11.94
N PHE A 405 35.88 24.87 -11.55
CA PHE A 405 35.35 26.22 -11.61
C PHE A 405 36.13 27.19 -10.71
N LEU A 406 36.55 26.74 -9.52
CA LEU A 406 37.16 27.56 -8.49
C LEU A 406 38.69 27.63 -8.56
N TRP A 407 39.36 26.50 -8.83
CA TRP A 407 40.83 26.39 -8.79
C TRP A 407 41.47 26.08 -10.16
N GLY A 408 40.68 26.04 -11.24
CA GLY A 408 41.16 25.77 -12.58
C GLY A 408 41.53 24.29 -12.82
N PRO A 409 42.12 23.97 -13.98
CA PRO A 409 42.23 22.60 -14.44
C PRO A 409 43.28 21.79 -13.68
N PHE A 410 44.37 22.41 -13.24
CA PHE A 410 45.46 21.71 -12.55
C PHE A 410 45.16 21.46 -11.07
N TRP A 411 44.95 22.54 -10.30
CA TRP A 411 44.66 22.44 -8.86
C TRP A 411 43.29 21.82 -8.59
N GLY A 412 42.31 22.05 -9.46
CA GLY A 412 41.01 21.40 -9.38
C GLY A 412 41.10 19.88 -9.46
N VAL A 413 42.00 19.33 -10.30
CA VAL A 413 42.22 17.88 -10.42
C VAL A 413 42.87 17.35 -9.16
N ILE A 414 43.91 18.01 -8.65
CA ILE A 414 44.61 17.60 -7.43
C ILE A 414 43.64 17.52 -6.26
N PHE A 415 42.88 18.57 -5.99
CA PHE A 415 41.95 18.60 -4.86
C PHE A 415 40.80 17.61 -5.04
N SER A 416 40.27 17.47 -6.27
CA SER A 416 39.18 16.54 -6.56
C SER A 416 39.60 15.09 -6.45
N ILE A 417 40.79 14.70 -6.96
CA ILE A 417 41.20 13.30 -6.91
C ILE A 417 41.58 12.86 -5.50
N ILE A 418 42.20 13.74 -4.71
CA ILE A 418 42.46 13.50 -3.28
C ILE A 418 41.13 13.35 -2.53
N GLY A 419 40.23 14.33 -2.67
CA GLY A 419 38.92 14.32 -2.03
C GLY A 419 38.08 13.11 -2.42
N ALA A 420 38.03 12.76 -3.71
CA ALA A 420 37.31 11.59 -4.20
C ALA A 420 37.92 10.28 -3.68
N THR A 421 39.26 10.16 -3.65
CA THR A 421 39.92 8.94 -3.18
C THR A 421 39.70 8.72 -1.68
N LEU A 422 39.85 9.78 -0.87
CA LEU A 422 39.54 9.75 0.55
C LEU A 422 38.05 9.50 0.79
N GLY A 423 37.18 10.17 0.03
CA GLY A 423 35.74 10.00 0.10
C GLY A 423 35.24 8.63 -0.36
N ALA A 424 36.00 7.91 -1.18
CA ALA A 424 35.75 6.50 -1.46
C ALA A 424 36.20 5.58 -0.32
N SER A 425 37.24 5.99 0.40
CA SER A 425 37.89 5.19 1.45
C SER A 425 37.04 5.13 2.73
N VAL A 426 36.41 6.25 3.12
CA VAL A 426 35.54 6.30 4.31
C VAL A 426 34.39 5.28 4.24
N PRO A 427 33.48 5.30 3.24
CA PRO A 427 32.38 4.33 3.15
C PRO A 427 32.87 2.89 2.98
N PHE A 428 34.02 2.68 2.33
CA PHE A 428 34.65 1.35 2.25
C PHE A 428 35.03 0.83 3.65
N LEU A 429 35.73 1.64 4.44
CA LEU A 429 36.18 1.26 5.79
C LEU A 429 35.00 1.14 6.75
N LEU A 430 34.01 2.02 6.66
CA LEU A 430 32.76 1.91 7.41
C LEU A 430 32.05 0.58 7.11
N ALA A 431 31.93 0.20 5.84
CA ALA A 431 31.33 -1.06 5.46
C ALA A 431 32.15 -2.27 5.94
N ARG A 432 33.48 -2.17 5.93
CA ARG A 432 34.37 -3.25 6.33
C ARG A 432 34.33 -3.54 7.83
N TYR A 433 34.36 -2.49 8.65
CA TYR A 433 34.59 -2.64 10.09
C TYR A 433 33.36 -2.37 10.95
N ILE A 434 32.38 -1.59 10.47
CA ILE A 434 31.28 -1.11 11.32
C ILE A 434 29.93 -1.67 10.86
N ILE A 435 29.53 -1.41 9.61
CA ILE A 435 28.14 -1.65 9.15
C ILE A 435 27.99 -2.85 8.19
N GLY A 436 29.05 -3.64 8.01
CA GLY A 436 29.10 -4.70 7.01
C GLY A 436 28.08 -5.81 7.21
N SER A 437 27.81 -6.21 8.47
CA SER A 437 26.78 -7.20 8.81
C SER A 437 25.38 -6.72 8.41
N THR A 438 25.03 -5.49 8.76
CA THR A 438 23.75 -4.86 8.42
C THR A 438 23.54 -4.69 6.92
N ILE A 439 24.62 -4.43 6.16
CA ILE A 439 24.54 -4.35 4.70
C ILE A 439 24.30 -5.75 4.11
N LYS A 440 25.00 -6.79 4.61
CA LYS A 440 24.87 -8.17 4.12
C LYS A 440 23.47 -8.75 4.31
N GLU A 441 22.79 -8.43 5.40
CA GLU A 441 21.40 -8.83 5.67
C GLU A 441 20.39 -8.34 4.62
N ARG A 442 20.74 -7.33 3.82
CA ARG A 442 19.87 -6.77 2.77
C ARG A 442 19.98 -7.51 1.44
N PHE A 443 20.90 -8.46 1.30
CA PHE A 443 21.09 -9.27 0.09
C PHE A 443 20.56 -10.68 0.28
N SER A 444 19.99 -11.26 -0.78
CA SER A 444 19.74 -12.70 -0.81
C SER A 444 21.07 -13.46 -0.92
N TYR A 445 21.10 -14.68 -0.36
CA TYR A 445 22.29 -15.54 -0.42
C TYR A 445 22.86 -15.69 -1.84
N ALA A 446 21.99 -15.88 -2.84
CA ALA A 446 22.40 -16.01 -4.24
C ALA A 446 23.09 -14.76 -4.80
N ARG A 447 22.58 -13.55 -4.51
CA ARG A 447 23.19 -12.29 -4.98
C ARG A 447 24.52 -12.01 -4.28
N TRP A 448 24.60 -12.33 -3.00
CA TRP A 448 25.83 -12.21 -2.23
C TRP A 448 26.92 -13.15 -2.76
N LYS A 449 26.57 -14.43 -2.98
CA LYS A 449 27.46 -15.43 -3.56
C LYS A 449 27.99 -15.01 -4.93
N TRP A 450 27.10 -14.57 -5.84
CA TRP A 450 27.47 -14.05 -7.16
C TRP A 450 28.45 -12.87 -7.08
N LEU A 451 28.16 -11.88 -6.21
CA LEU A 451 29.02 -10.71 -6.04
C LEU A 451 30.40 -11.09 -5.49
N LYS A 452 30.44 -12.00 -4.52
CA LYS A 452 31.68 -12.50 -3.93
C LYS A 452 32.52 -13.20 -5.01
N GLU A 453 31.96 -14.16 -5.72
CA GLU A 453 32.65 -14.94 -6.76
C GLU A 453 33.19 -14.06 -7.91
N LYS A 454 32.39 -13.10 -8.39
CA LYS A 454 32.83 -12.18 -9.46
C LYS A 454 34.02 -11.31 -9.04
N VAL A 455 34.05 -10.90 -7.77
CA VAL A 455 35.06 -9.96 -7.25
C VAL A 455 36.31 -10.68 -6.75
N GLU A 456 36.16 -11.85 -6.14
CA GLU A 456 37.23 -12.63 -5.51
C GLU A 456 38.32 -13.02 -6.52
N HIS A 457 37.95 -13.34 -7.77
CA HIS A 457 38.90 -13.68 -8.82
C HIS A 457 39.53 -12.47 -9.55
N HIS A 458 39.00 -11.25 -9.36
CA HIS A 458 39.40 -10.08 -10.17
C HIS A 458 40.00 -8.92 -9.36
N GLY A 459 39.96 -8.95 -8.02
CA GLY A 459 40.70 -8.05 -7.13
C GLY A 459 40.64 -6.57 -7.55
N TRP A 460 41.81 -5.96 -7.81
CA TRP A 460 41.93 -4.57 -8.24
C TRP A 460 41.27 -4.28 -9.61
N LYS A 461 41.21 -5.28 -10.50
CA LYS A 461 40.61 -5.15 -11.83
C LYS A 461 39.11 -4.91 -11.77
N ALA A 462 38.43 -5.50 -10.77
CA ALA A 462 37.01 -5.24 -10.52
C ALA A 462 36.76 -3.77 -10.14
N VAL A 463 37.61 -3.21 -9.28
CA VAL A 463 37.55 -1.80 -8.90
C VAL A 463 37.80 -0.91 -10.13
N ALA A 464 38.89 -1.15 -10.86
CA ALA A 464 39.26 -0.43 -12.07
C ALA A 464 38.10 -0.36 -13.09
N PHE A 465 37.50 -1.51 -13.40
CA PHE A 465 36.39 -1.60 -14.36
C PHE A 465 35.21 -0.71 -13.95
N THR A 466 34.82 -0.74 -12.67
CA THR A 466 33.70 0.07 -12.18
C THR A 466 34.00 1.58 -12.12
N ARG A 467 35.27 1.99 -12.08
CA ARG A 467 35.66 3.40 -12.13
C ARG A 467 35.69 3.96 -13.56
N ILE A 468 36.02 3.12 -14.54
CA ILE A 468 36.00 3.49 -15.96
C ILE A 468 34.58 3.50 -16.51
N ILE A 469 33.76 2.51 -16.14
CA ILE A 469 32.38 2.35 -16.64
C ILE A 469 31.41 2.53 -15.48
N PRO A 470 30.84 3.75 -15.29
CA PRO A 470 29.97 4.06 -14.16
C PRO A 470 28.55 3.51 -14.38
N ILE A 471 28.40 2.18 -14.37
CA ILE A 471 27.09 1.49 -14.46
C ILE A 471 26.31 1.67 -13.16
N PHE A 472 27.01 1.80 -12.04
CA PHE A 472 26.43 1.87 -10.69
C PHE A 472 26.73 3.21 -10.02
N PRO A 473 25.84 3.69 -9.11
CA PRO A 473 26.09 4.90 -8.35
C PRO A 473 27.37 4.80 -7.51
N TYR A 474 28.25 5.80 -7.65
CA TYR A 474 29.56 5.84 -6.99
C TYR A 474 29.52 5.62 -5.46
N PRO A 475 28.64 6.28 -4.67
CA PRO A 475 28.56 6.03 -3.23
C PRO A 475 28.21 4.59 -2.87
N VAL A 476 27.31 3.96 -3.64
CA VAL A 476 26.87 2.57 -3.41
C VAL A 476 28.02 1.60 -3.63
N LEU A 477 28.79 1.78 -4.70
CA LEU A 477 29.94 0.93 -5.02
C LEU A 477 30.97 0.91 -3.89
N ASN A 478 31.21 2.04 -3.24
CA ASN A 478 32.21 2.12 -2.18
C ASN A 478 31.84 1.25 -0.97
N TYR A 479 30.56 1.24 -0.58
CA TYR A 479 30.04 0.35 0.48
C TYR A 479 30.07 -1.13 0.05
N LEU A 480 29.75 -1.42 -1.22
CA LEU A 480 29.78 -2.79 -1.75
C LEU A 480 31.20 -3.36 -1.77
N PHE A 481 32.20 -2.57 -2.16
CA PHE A 481 33.59 -3.02 -2.14
C PHE A 481 34.13 -3.19 -0.71
N GLY A 482 33.63 -2.43 0.27
CA GLY A 482 34.08 -2.59 1.66
C GLY A 482 33.68 -3.93 2.29
N ILE A 483 32.54 -4.51 1.87
CA ILE A 483 32.08 -5.83 2.34
C ILE A 483 32.69 -7.01 1.58
N THR A 484 33.31 -6.80 0.41
CA THR A 484 34.00 -7.84 -0.38
C THR A 484 35.41 -8.13 0.16
N PRO A 485 36.06 -9.24 -0.23
CA PRO A 485 37.42 -9.56 0.23
C PRO A 485 38.54 -8.71 -0.40
N ILE A 486 38.24 -7.67 -1.18
CA ILE A 486 39.28 -6.86 -1.83
C ILE A 486 40.17 -6.17 -0.78
N PRO A 487 41.51 -6.28 -0.84
CA PRO A 487 42.39 -5.52 0.04
C PRO A 487 42.19 -4.00 -0.09
N PHE A 488 42.23 -3.26 1.02
CA PHE A 488 42.02 -1.81 0.99
C PHE A 488 43.00 -1.10 0.06
N LEU A 489 44.26 -1.55 0.03
CA LEU A 489 45.28 -0.97 -0.84
C LEU A 489 44.91 -1.14 -2.33
N HIS A 490 44.44 -2.32 -2.73
CA HIS A 490 43.96 -2.58 -4.10
C HIS A 490 42.81 -1.66 -4.49
N TYR A 491 41.90 -1.41 -3.55
CA TYR A 491 40.80 -0.49 -3.74
C TYR A 491 41.26 0.97 -3.85
N LEU A 492 42.20 1.39 -2.99
CA LEU A 492 42.68 2.78 -2.88
C LEU A 492 43.41 3.21 -4.15
N TRP A 493 44.46 2.48 -4.56
CA TRP A 493 45.25 2.88 -5.73
C TRP A 493 44.46 2.73 -7.03
N SER A 494 43.61 1.70 -7.15
CA SER A 494 42.75 1.53 -8.33
C SER A 494 41.73 2.66 -8.43
N THR A 495 41.16 3.08 -7.31
CA THR A 495 40.23 4.22 -7.29
C THR A 495 40.95 5.50 -7.73
N PHE A 496 42.15 5.78 -7.22
CA PHE A 496 42.94 6.94 -7.61
C PHE A 496 43.27 6.95 -9.12
N VAL A 497 43.86 5.86 -9.62
CA VAL A 497 44.35 5.78 -11.02
C VAL A 497 43.20 5.80 -12.02
N PHE A 498 42.18 4.97 -11.79
CA PHE A 498 41.13 4.76 -12.80
C PHE A 498 40.01 5.82 -12.75
N MET A 499 39.93 6.64 -11.68
CA MET A 499 39.07 7.84 -11.68
C MET A 499 39.75 9.07 -12.28
N LEU A 500 41.09 9.09 -12.37
CA LEU A 500 41.85 10.26 -12.79
C LEU A 500 41.44 10.78 -14.19
N PRO A 501 41.26 9.94 -15.24
CA PRO A 501 40.85 10.44 -16.55
C PRO A 501 39.50 11.16 -16.53
N ALA A 502 38.51 10.58 -15.84
CA ALA A 502 37.18 11.18 -15.70
C ALA A 502 37.25 12.46 -14.84
N CYS A 503 38.08 12.47 -13.79
CA CYS A 503 38.32 13.64 -12.95
C CYS A 503 38.86 14.81 -13.79
N ILE A 504 39.90 14.57 -14.61
CA ILE A 504 40.47 15.56 -15.53
C ILE A 504 39.41 16.10 -16.47
N ALA A 505 38.60 15.23 -17.08
CA ALA A 505 37.51 15.62 -17.98
C ALA A 505 36.53 16.61 -17.33
N TYR A 506 36.00 16.23 -16.17
CA TYR A 506 34.99 17.02 -15.46
C TYR A 506 35.57 18.31 -14.90
N VAL A 507 36.77 18.27 -14.33
CA VAL A 507 37.45 19.48 -13.83
C VAL A 507 37.76 20.44 -14.99
N ALA A 508 38.25 19.94 -16.12
CA ALA A 508 38.49 20.78 -17.31
C ALA A 508 37.19 21.44 -17.79
N PHE A 509 36.09 20.69 -17.83
CA PHE A 509 34.77 21.24 -18.16
C PHE A 509 34.33 22.33 -17.17
N GLY A 510 34.50 22.10 -15.86
CA GLY A 510 34.20 23.08 -14.81
C GLY A 510 35.03 24.36 -14.95
N SER A 511 36.32 24.22 -15.28
CA SER A 511 37.22 25.35 -15.55
C SER A 511 36.79 26.15 -16.77
N SER A 512 36.40 25.50 -17.86
CA SER A 512 35.89 26.18 -19.05
C SER A 512 34.60 26.94 -18.78
N MET A 513 33.71 26.42 -17.94
CA MET A 513 32.52 27.15 -17.51
C MET A 513 32.88 28.41 -16.71
N SER A 514 33.91 28.36 -15.86
CA SER A 514 34.44 29.53 -15.17
C SER A 514 34.99 30.58 -16.13
N GLU A 515 35.76 30.16 -17.14
CA GLU A 515 36.30 31.08 -18.17
C GLU A 515 35.22 31.69 -19.07
N LEU A 516 34.13 30.97 -19.36
CA LEU A 516 32.98 31.52 -20.09
C LEU A 516 32.21 32.54 -19.26
N ILE A 517 31.80 32.13 -18.05
CA ILE A 517 30.85 32.88 -17.22
C ILE A 517 31.52 34.10 -16.58
N LEU A 518 32.78 33.99 -16.16
CA LEU A 518 33.49 35.06 -15.46
C LEU A 518 34.37 35.92 -16.38
N LYS A 519 34.88 35.37 -17.50
CA LYS A 519 35.89 36.04 -18.34
C LYS A 519 35.49 36.20 -19.81
N GLY A 520 34.38 35.63 -20.26
CA GLY A 520 33.93 35.71 -21.67
C GLY A 520 34.88 35.06 -22.68
N ASN A 521 35.81 34.19 -22.26
CA ASN A 521 36.85 33.65 -23.13
C ASN A 521 36.40 32.38 -23.87
N ILE A 522 35.92 32.54 -25.10
CA ILE A 522 35.40 31.45 -25.95
C ILE A 522 36.48 30.40 -26.31
N LYS A 523 37.76 30.80 -26.44
CA LYS A 523 38.84 29.85 -26.79
C LYS A 523 39.08 28.84 -25.67
N GLY A 524 39.04 29.29 -24.42
CA GLY A 524 39.15 28.44 -23.23
C GLY A 524 37.99 27.44 -23.08
N VAL A 525 36.80 27.83 -23.55
CA VAL A 525 35.63 26.95 -23.62
C VAL A 525 35.82 25.84 -24.64
N ILE A 526 36.27 26.19 -25.85
CA ILE A 526 36.52 25.22 -26.91
C ILE A 526 37.56 24.18 -26.45
N ILE A 527 38.65 24.65 -25.82
CA ILE A 527 39.73 23.77 -25.34
C ILE A 527 39.22 22.80 -24.26
N GLY A 528 38.50 23.26 -23.24
CA GLY A 528 38.02 22.32 -22.21
C GLY A 528 36.85 21.44 -22.66
N ILE A 529 36.03 21.87 -23.63
CA ILE A 529 35.06 20.96 -24.28
C ILE A 529 35.79 19.86 -25.05
N ILE A 530 36.87 20.18 -25.77
CA ILE A 530 37.69 19.19 -26.48
C ILE A 530 38.31 18.21 -25.48
N ILE A 531 38.92 18.70 -24.39
CA ILE A 531 39.50 17.85 -23.33
C ILE A 531 38.43 16.95 -22.69
N ALA A 532 37.27 17.51 -22.36
CA ALA A 532 36.17 16.74 -21.77
C ALA A 532 35.64 15.67 -22.74
N THR A 533 35.50 16.01 -24.02
CA THR A 533 35.04 15.08 -25.07
C THR A 533 36.04 13.94 -25.27
N ILE A 534 37.33 14.24 -25.43
CA ILE A 534 38.38 13.22 -25.59
C ILE A 534 38.43 12.29 -24.37
N ALA A 535 38.38 12.85 -23.16
CA ALA A 535 38.42 12.06 -21.94
C ALA A 535 37.14 11.23 -21.71
N MET A 536 35.96 11.69 -22.17
CA MET A 536 34.72 10.91 -22.19
C MET A 536 34.69 9.82 -23.27
N MET A 537 35.43 10.00 -24.37
CA MET A 537 35.59 8.97 -25.41
C MET A 537 36.63 7.90 -25.04
N LEU A 538 37.53 8.19 -24.10
CA LEU A 538 38.57 7.28 -23.63
C LEU A 538 38.01 5.90 -23.18
N PRO A 539 36.97 5.80 -22.33
CA PRO A 539 36.36 4.53 -21.94
C PRO A 539 35.86 3.69 -23.12
N PHE A 540 35.37 4.34 -24.18
CA PHE A 540 34.91 3.67 -25.40
C PHE A 540 36.07 3.19 -26.26
N ALA A 541 37.17 3.96 -26.34
CA ALA A 541 38.40 3.55 -27.03
C ALA A 541 39.07 2.34 -26.35
N PHE A 542 39.03 2.28 -25.02
CA PHE A 542 39.55 1.14 -24.24
C PHE A 542 38.61 -0.07 -24.20
N LYS A 543 37.39 0.01 -24.75
CA LYS A 543 36.41 -1.09 -24.74
C LYS A 543 36.96 -2.40 -25.31
N THR A 544 37.76 -2.34 -26.38
CA THR A 544 38.36 -3.50 -27.06
C THR A 544 39.48 -4.13 -26.22
N PHE A 545 40.28 -3.30 -25.53
CA PHE A 545 41.30 -3.75 -24.59
C PHE A 545 40.68 -4.35 -23.33
N ILE A 546 39.62 -3.72 -22.80
CA ILE A 546 38.85 -4.22 -21.67
C ILE A 546 38.22 -5.58 -22.01
N LYS A 547 37.63 -5.76 -23.20
CA LYS A 547 37.11 -7.08 -23.63
C LYS A 547 38.20 -8.17 -23.71
N LYS A 548 39.44 -7.81 -24.08
CA LYS A 548 40.59 -8.74 -24.08
C LYS A 548 41.07 -9.11 -22.67
N VAL A 549 41.02 -8.17 -21.73
CA VAL A 549 41.44 -8.37 -20.34
C VAL A 549 40.35 -9.02 -19.48
N PHE A 550 39.09 -8.89 -19.88
CA PHE A 550 37.91 -9.46 -19.23
C PHE A 550 37.08 -10.29 -20.24
N PRO A 551 37.53 -11.48 -20.65
CA PRO A 551 36.73 -12.35 -21.52
C PRO A 551 35.44 -12.74 -20.79
N GLU A 552 34.29 -12.48 -21.41
CA GLU A 552 33.01 -13.05 -20.97
C GLU A 552 33.11 -14.57 -21.14
N LYS A 553 33.15 -15.32 -20.03
CA LYS A 553 32.77 -16.74 -20.09
C LYS A 553 31.28 -16.77 -20.42
N ASN A 554 30.97 -17.22 -21.63
CA ASN A 554 29.62 -17.62 -21.99
C ASN A 554 29.31 -18.90 -21.21
N GLU A 555 28.49 -18.78 -20.16
CA GLU A 555 27.76 -19.87 -19.53
C GLU A 555 26.30 -19.46 -19.38
#